data_AF-A0AAD7VWW0-F1
#
_entry.id   AF-A0AAD7VWW0-F1
#
_cell.length_a   1.000
_cell.length_b   1.000
_cell.length_c   1.000
_cell.angle_alpha   90.00
_cell.angle_beta   90.00
_cell.angle_gamma   90.00
#
_symmetry.space_group_name_H-M   'P 1'
#
loop_
_entity.id
_entity.type
_entity.pdbx_description
1 polymer ?
#
loop_
_entity_poly.entity_id
_entity_poly.type
_entity_poly.pdbx_seq_one_letter_code
_entity_poly.pdbx_strand_id
1 'polypeptide(L)'
;MLMPMLMPMFMPMSSAILRRRWQNIWSTNIGLPQLTLGCWRTTLKPGVSSAFRVRVSRRGLRQFLFLHHLALIADNRRDELKGTLGIRGRYYMVSHLCHDNNCFNPRHLHVESTSDNQKRRTCKGKTIIVRDGIRTHPCVHSGDENKYKCILPEEWMQDTAPKGDEQVSTTGTPTPDESTLVTDIADKFSRITPTMAEELINRYHVITTELGCWESSLKPLTHGGGSCELNLAKLNARIRLHQLALIADNRVAEMQRGFDVSHLCNNAKCFNFVHLVAESRKQNLKRKTCVGHKVIVTTPLFPGVD
;
A
#
# COMPACT_ATOMS: atom_id res chain seq x y z
N MET A 1 -14.96 49.93 -9.15
CA MET A 1 -13.69 49.37 -9.68
C MET A 1 -13.32 48.17 -8.84
N LEU A 2 -13.64 46.96 -9.30
CA LEU A 2 -13.31 45.69 -8.64
C LEU A 2 -12.06 45.12 -9.33
N MET A 3 -10.98 44.97 -8.58
CA MET A 3 -9.78 44.26 -9.07
C MET A 3 -10.00 42.75 -8.98
N PRO A 4 -9.71 41.98 -10.04
CA PRO A 4 -9.80 40.53 -9.99
C PRO A 4 -8.61 39.97 -9.20
N MET A 5 -8.89 39.15 -8.19
CA MET A 5 -7.87 38.36 -7.51
C MET A 5 -7.37 37.24 -8.43
N LEU A 6 -6.12 37.35 -8.86
CA LEU A 6 -5.39 36.30 -9.56
C LEU A 6 -5.11 35.13 -8.59
N MET A 7 -5.78 34.00 -8.79
CA MET A 7 -5.39 32.74 -8.16
C MET A 7 -4.12 32.19 -8.84
N PRO A 8 -3.08 31.80 -8.09
CA PRO A 8 -1.87 31.25 -8.68
C PRO A 8 -2.14 29.83 -9.20
N MET A 9 -2.01 29.64 -10.51
CA MET A 9 -1.99 28.33 -11.14
C MET A 9 -0.74 27.54 -10.69
N PHE A 10 -0.96 26.48 -9.91
CA PHE A 10 0.08 25.51 -9.59
C PHE A 10 0.24 24.52 -10.74
N MET A 11 1.37 24.59 -11.46
CA MET A 11 1.73 23.57 -12.44
C MET A 11 2.16 22.26 -11.75
N PRO A 12 1.71 21.08 -12.22
CA PRO A 12 2.16 19.79 -11.72
C PRO A 12 3.63 19.58 -12.09
N MET A 13 4.49 19.48 -11.08
CA MET A 13 5.84 18.96 -11.31
C MET A 13 5.79 17.45 -11.49
N SER A 14 6.57 16.92 -12.45
CA SER A 14 6.78 15.48 -12.63
C SER A 14 7.23 14.83 -11.31
N SER A 15 6.37 13.98 -10.75
CA SER A 15 6.55 13.27 -9.48
C SER A 15 7.81 12.39 -9.46
N ALA A 16 8.29 11.97 -10.63
CA ALA A 16 9.43 11.06 -10.77
C ALA A 16 10.78 11.70 -10.39
N ILE A 17 10.99 12.99 -10.68
CA ILE A 17 12.27 13.67 -10.41
C ILE A 17 12.43 13.96 -8.91
N LEU A 18 11.34 14.32 -8.23
CA LEU A 18 11.31 14.41 -6.78
C LEU A 18 11.52 13.01 -6.16
N ARG A 19 10.84 11.95 -6.62
CA ARG A 19 11.07 10.60 -6.06
C ARG A 19 12.52 10.11 -6.17
N ARG A 20 13.18 10.24 -7.33
CA ARG A 20 14.58 9.78 -7.52
C ARG A 20 15.58 10.57 -6.68
N ARG A 21 15.46 11.90 -6.64
CA ARG A 21 16.38 12.75 -5.88
C ARG A 21 16.18 12.58 -4.37
N TRP A 22 14.97 12.22 -3.94
CA TRP A 22 14.69 11.90 -2.56
C TRP A 22 15.20 10.50 -2.20
N GLN A 23 14.89 9.43 -2.94
CA GLN A 23 15.37 8.07 -2.66
C GLN A 23 16.91 8.01 -2.49
N ASN A 24 17.67 8.70 -3.35
CA ASN A 24 19.13 8.74 -3.27
C ASN A 24 19.71 9.47 -2.04
N ILE A 25 18.96 10.36 -1.38
CA ILE A 25 19.39 11.03 -0.14
C ILE A 25 19.25 10.08 1.07
N TRP A 26 18.43 9.03 0.97
CA TRP A 26 18.05 8.18 2.12
C TRP A 26 18.69 6.79 2.14
N SER A 27 19.34 6.35 1.05
CA SER A 27 20.01 5.05 0.97
C SER A 27 21.33 4.96 1.75
N THR A 28 21.84 6.07 2.31
CA THR A 28 23.20 6.14 2.89
C THR A 28 23.27 6.08 4.42
N ASN A 29 22.20 5.72 5.13
CA ASN A 29 22.27 5.55 6.60
C ASN A 29 22.61 4.10 6.99
N ILE A 30 23.90 3.87 7.18
CA ILE A 30 24.51 2.69 7.81
C ILE A 30 24.32 2.80 9.33
N GLY A 31 23.75 1.75 9.96
CA GLY A 31 24.08 1.41 11.36
C GLY A 31 23.13 1.82 12.49
N LEU A 32 21.80 1.79 12.32
CA LEU A 32 20.88 1.78 13.47
C LEU A 32 20.14 0.44 13.56
N PRO A 33 19.94 -0.13 14.78
CA PRO A 33 19.26 -1.40 14.95
C PRO A 33 17.87 -1.32 14.31
N GLN A 34 17.61 -2.23 13.36
CA GLN A 34 16.37 -2.29 12.63
C GLN A 34 15.21 -2.46 13.60
N LEU A 35 14.42 -1.40 13.77
CA LEU A 35 13.04 -1.58 14.19
C LEU A 35 12.31 -2.25 13.03
N THR A 36 11.76 -3.42 13.34
CA THR A 36 11.14 -4.43 12.46
C THR A 36 10.04 -3.93 11.53
N LEU A 37 9.61 -2.67 11.65
CA LEU A 37 8.50 -2.11 10.88
C LEU A 37 8.92 -1.34 9.63
N GLY A 38 10.21 -1.12 9.37
CA GLY A 38 10.66 -0.34 8.20
C GLY A 38 10.47 1.19 8.37
N CYS A 39 10.60 1.69 9.60
CA CYS A 39 10.51 3.11 9.90
C CYS A 39 11.64 3.92 9.25
N TRP A 40 11.34 5.11 8.74
CA TRP A 40 12.35 6.06 8.27
C TRP A 40 12.55 7.13 9.34
N ARG A 41 13.73 7.16 9.96
CA ARG A 41 14.00 8.08 11.08
C ARG A 41 14.75 9.32 10.61
N THR A 42 14.29 10.47 11.07
CA THR A 42 14.97 11.74 10.81
C THR A 42 16.12 11.95 11.79
N THR A 43 17.20 12.56 11.33
CA THR A 43 18.31 13.03 12.17
C THR A 43 18.13 14.49 12.60
N LEU A 44 17.07 15.15 12.11
CA LEU A 44 16.73 16.51 12.54
C LEU A 44 16.44 16.52 14.03
N LYS A 45 16.85 17.57 14.72
CA LYS A 45 16.45 17.79 16.12
C LYS A 45 15.00 18.27 16.15
N PRO A 46 14.14 17.71 17.01
CA PRO A 46 12.78 18.20 17.15
C PRO A 46 12.78 19.63 17.66
N GLY A 47 11.83 20.45 17.21
CA GLY A 47 11.59 21.76 17.80
C GLY A 47 10.92 21.67 19.17
N VAL A 48 10.58 22.82 19.76
CA VAL A 48 9.97 22.95 21.09
C VAL A 48 8.69 22.12 21.26
N SER A 49 7.96 21.84 20.17
CA SER A 49 6.72 21.06 20.18
C SER A 49 6.89 19.58 19.79
N SER A 50 8.10 19.02 19.87
CA SER A 50 8.44 17.68 19.36
C SER A 50 8.17 17.49 17.86
N ALA A 51 7.93 18.58 17.12
CA ALA A 51 7.60 18.56 15.72
C ALA A 51 8.83 18.91 14.87
N PHE A 52 9.02 18.17 13.78
CA PHE A 52 10.06 18.44 12.79
C PHE A 52 9.53 19.41 11.74
N ARG A 53 10.17 20.58 11.62
CA ARG A 53 9.84 21.58 10.61
C ARG A 53 10.98 21.68 9.59
N VAL A 54 10.62 21.66 8.32
CA VAL A 54 11.55 21.82 7.20
C VAL A 54 11.27 23.16 6.55
N ARG A 55 12.32 23.95 6.34
CA ARG A 55 12.22 25.20 5.58
C ARG A 55 12.23 24.84 4.09
N VAL A 56 11.15 25.18 3.39
CA VAL A 56 11.05 25.04 1.94
C VAL A 56 11.07 26.43 1.31
N SER A 57 11.93 26.63 0.33
CA SER A 57 12.04 27.89 -0.39
C SER A 57 11.88 27.68 -1.90
N ARG A 58 10.97 28.42 -2.52
CA ARG A 58 10.81 28.45 -3.98
C ARG A 58 10.50 29.88 -4.42
N ARG A 59 11.31 30.43 -5.34
CA ARG A 59 11.13 31.78 -5.91
C ARG A 59 10.91 32.88 -4.85
N GLY A 60 11.75 32.90 -3.82
CA GLY A 60 11.68 33.90 -2.75
C GLY A 60 10.62 33.64 -1.66
N LEU A 61 9.61 32.79 -1.91
CA LEU A 61 8.69 32.37 -0.87
C LEU A 61 9.37 31.36 0.05
N ARG A 62 9.48 31.72 1.34
CA ARG A 62 10.00 30.86 2.41
C ARG A 62 8.83 30.41 3.27
N GLN A 63 8.61 29.10 3.34
CA GLN A 63 7.58 28.50 4.17
C GLN A 63 8.18 27.40 5.03
N PHE A 64 7.62 27.21 6.23
CA PHE A 64 7.94 26.07 7.07
C PHE A 64 6.83 25.04 6.93
N LEU A 65 7.19 23.82 6.59
CA LEU A 65 6.28 22.68 6.53
C LEU A 65 6.67 21.65 7.58
N PHE A 66 5.69 20.94 8.12
CA PHE A 66 5.97 19.78 8.95
C PHE A 66 6.55 18.66 8.09
N LEU A 67 7.59 17.98 8.58
CA LEU A 67 8.25 16.89 7.87
C LEU A 67 7.26 15.79 7.45
N HIS A 68 6.33 15.45 8.34
CA HIS A 68 5.28 14.46 8.07
C HIS A 68 4.32 14.89 6.94
N HIS A 69 3.99 16.19 6.86
CA HIS A 69 3.17 16.71 5.75
C HIS A 69 3.95 16.62 4.44
N LEU A 70 5.23 16.95 4.46
CA LEU A 70 6.10 16.85 3.29
C LEU A 70 6.24 15.39 2.81
N ALA A 71 6.35 14.43 3.73
CA ALA A 71 6.37 13.01 3.42
C ALA A 71 5.08 12.55 2.71
N LEU A 72 3.91 12.93 3.23
CA LEU A 72 2.62 12.63 2.58
C LEU A 72 2.49 13.29 1.19
N ILE A 73 2.95 14.52 1.03
CA ILE A 73 2.97 15.21 -0.28
C ILE A 73 3.87 14.47 -1.28
N ALA A 74 5.07 14.05 -0.85
CA ALA A 74 6.00 13.30 -1.69
C ALA A 74 5.44 11.94 -2.13
N ASP A 75 4.61 11.33 -1.30
CA ASP A 75 3.88 10.09 -1.59
C ASP A 75 2.58 10.30 -2.40
N ASN A 76 2.34 11.52 -2.91
CA ASN A 76 1.13 11.91 -3.64
C ASN A 76 -0.17 11.79 -2.81
N ARG A 77 -0.08 11.83 -1.48
CA ARG A 77 -1.21 11.78 -0.52
C ARG A 77 -1.60 13.18 -0.02
N ARG A 78 -1.49 14.19 -0.89
CA ARG A 78 -1.80 15.60 -0.55
C ARG A 78 -3.27 15.81 -0.18
N ASP A 79 -4.18 14.99 -0.72
CA ASP A 79 -5.61 15.14 -0.48
C ASP A 79 -6.01 14.82 0.96
N GLU A 80 -5.27 13.93 1.63
CA GLU A 80 -5.46 13.67 3.08
C GLU A 80 -5.19 14.92 3.92
N LEU A 81 -4.24 15.75 3.50
CA LEU A 81 -3.89 16.97 4.23
C LEU A 81 -4.95 18.06 4.14
N LYS A 82 -5.93 17.96 3.22
CA LYS A 82 -7.02 18.95 3.14
C LYS A 82 -7.79 19.05 4.47
N GLY A 83 -7.94 17.95 5.19
CA GLY A 83 -8.57 17.93 6.52
C GLY A 83 -7.78 18.70 7.59
N THR A 84 -6.46 18.87 7.39
CA THR A 84 -5.58 19.63 8.29
C THR A 84 -5.57 21.14 8.02
N LEU A 85 -6.28 21.61 6.99
CA LEU A 85 -6.32 23.02 6.60
C LEU A 85 -7.56 23.73 7.18
N GLY A 86 -7.48 25.05 7.30
CA GLY A 86 -8.60 25.90 7.74
C GLY A 86 -8.99 25.73 9.21
N ILE A 87 -10.22 26.15 9.55
CA ILE A 87 -10.75 26.11 10.93
C ILE A 87 -10.80 24.67 11.48
N ARG A 88 -11.13 23.71 10.61
CA ARG A 88 -11.20 22.28 10.95
C ARG A 88 -9.83 21.64 11.17
N GLY A 89 -8.77 22.26 10.66
CA GLY A 89 -7.40 21.75 10.78
C GLY A 89 -6.92 21.55 12.23
N ARG A 90 -7.56 22.22 13.20
CA ARG A 90 -7.25 22.03 14.64
C ARG A 90 -7.68 20.67 15.19
N TYR A 91 -8.58 19.98 14.49
CA TYR A 91 -9.13 18.69 14.90
C TYR A 91 -8.51 17.51 14.16
N TYR A 92 -7.65 17.76 13.16
CA TYR A 92 -7.00 16.73 12.37
C TYR A 92 -5.49 16.84 12.50
N MET A 93 -4.82 15.70 12.63
CA MET A 93 -3.37 15.65 12.70
C MET A 93 -2.84 14.43 11.98
N VAL A 94 -1.56 14.51 11.59
CA VAL A 94 -0.85 13.33 11.11
C VAL A 94 -0.49 12.45 12.30
N SER A 95 -0.90 11.20 12.22
CA SER A 95 -0.71 10.16 13.20
C SER A 95 0.30 9.12 12.72
N HIS A 96 1.08 8.60 13.67
CA HIS A 96 2.08 7.56 13.42
C HIS A 96 1.48 6.19 13.68
N LEU A 97 1.19 5.45 12.61
CA LEU A 97 0.67 4.09 12.66
C LEU A 97 1.65 3.11 13.34
N CYS A 98 2.94 3.43 13.32
CA CYS A 98 4.03 2.66 13.91
C CYS A 98 4.40 3.06 15.35
N HIS A 99 3.71 4.07 15.92
CA HIS A 99 4.00 4.63 17.26
C HIS A 99 5.43 5.18 17.48
N ASP A 100 6.18 5.44 16.41
CA ASP A 100 7.48 6.10 16.46
C ASP A 100 7.35 7.55 15.95
N ASN A 101 7.43 8.52 16.87
CA ASN A 101 7.30 9.95 16.55
C ASN A 101 8.41 10.49 15.63
N ASN A 102 9.54 9.76 15.51
CA ASN A 102 10.65 10.13 14.63
C ASN A 102 10.49 9.53 13.22
N CYS A 103 9.50 8.67 13.03
CA CYS A 103 9.24 8.03 11.74
C CYS A 103 8.55 9.00 10.79
N PHE A 104 9.11 9.18 9.60
CA PHE A 104 8.48 9.94 8.51
C PHE A 104 8.21 9.08 7.26
N ASN A 105 8.25 7.75 7.38
CA ASN A 105 7.82 6.85 6.31
C ASN A 105 6.33 7.12 6.00
N PRO A 106 5.96 7.58 4.79
CA PRO A 106 4.58 7.96 4.48
C PRO A 106 3.61 6.80 4.70
N ARG A 107 4.02 5.55 4.47
CA ARG A 107 3.19 4.36 4.74
C ARG A 107 2.86 4.17 6.23
N HIS A 108 3.62 4.80 7.12
CA HIS A 108 3.38 4.79 8.57
C HIS A 108 2.65 6.04 9.05
N LEU A 109 2.22 6.92 8.14
CA LEU A 109 1.53 8.16 8.46
C LEU A 109 0.08 8.10 7.96
N HIS A 110 -0.84 8.64 8.76
CA HIS A 110 -2.25 8.78 8.39
C HIS A 110 -2.81 10.08 8.94
N VAL A 111 -3.64 10.80 8.17
CA VAL A 111 -4.37 11.96 8.71
C VAL A 111 -5.65 11.47 9.36
N GLU A 112 -5.81 11.73 10.65
CA GLU A 112 -7.02 11.35 11.41
C GLU A 112 -7.39 12.43 12.43
N SER A 113 -8.53 12.26 13.10
CA SER A 113 -8.96 13.19 14.13
C SER A 113 -8.02 13.15 15.34
N THR A 114 -7.91 14.26 16.08
CA THR A 114 -7.15 14.32 17.34
C THR A 114 -7.61 13.26 18.33
N SER A 115 -8.93 13.02 18.39
CA SER A 115 -9.53 12.00 19.26
C SER A 115 -9.07 10.60 18.88
N ASP A 116 -9.10 10.26 17.57
CA ASP A 116 -8.68 8.93 17.12
C ASP A 116 -7.18 8.72 17.26
N ASN A 117 -6.36 9.75 17.00
CA ASN A 117 -4.92 9.68 17.28
C ASN A 117 -4.64 9.48 18.78
N GLN A 118 -5.39 10.14 19.66
CA GLN A 118 -5.26 9.90 21.11
C GLN A 118 -5.64 8.47 21.47
N LYS A 119 -6.74 7.93 20.94
CA LYS A 119 -7.12 6.53 21.15
C LYS A 119 -6.06 5.57 20.57
N ARG A 120 -5.41 5.91 19.47
CA ARG A 120 -4.28 5.15 18.89
C ARG A 120 -3.14 4.94 19.87
N ARG A 121 -2.85 5.90 20.74
CA ARG A 121 -1.82 5.72 21.77
C ARG A 121 -2.10 4.54 22.70
N THR A 122 -3.35 4.13 22.88
CA THR A 122 -3.71 2.94 23.67
C THR A 122 -3.31 1.61 23.00
N CYS A 123 -2.98 1.63 21.71
CA CYS A 123 -2.51 0.46 20.97
C CYS A 123 -0.98 0.32 21.00
N LYS A 124 -0.27 1.30 21.56
CA LYS A 124 1.19 1.23 21.73
C LYS A 124 1.56 0.04 22.63
N GLY A 125 2.48 -0.79 22.13
CA GLY A 125 2.95 -1.98 22.84
C GLY A 125 2.07 -3.22 22.68
N LYS A 126 0.96 -3.13 21.92
CA LYS A 126 0.14 -4.30 21.59
C LYS A 126 0.70 -5.03 20.36
N THR A 127 0.43 -6.33 20.28
CA THR A 127 0.82 -7.22 19.16
C THR A 127 -0.41 -7.79 18.47
N ILE A 128 -0.35 -7.97 17.15
CA ILE A 128 -1.37 -8.73 16.42
C ILE A 128 -1.07 -10.21 16.67
N ILE A 129 -2.05 -10.92 17.23
CA ILE A 129 -1.92 -12.37 17.46
C ILE A 129 -2.37 -13.07 16.19
N VAL A 130 -1.49 -13.89 15.62
CA VAL A 130 -1.78 -14.74 14.46
C VAL A 130 -1.85 -16.19 14.91
N ARG A 131 -3.02 -16.80 14.75
CA ARG A 131 -3.31 -18.20 15.11
C ARG A 131 -4.11 -18.84 13.99
N ASP A 132 -3.62 -19.96 13.45
CA ASP A 132 -4.24 -20.68 12.32
C ASP A 132 -4.59 -19.78 11.12
N GLY A 133 -3.72 -18.80 10.83
CA GLY A 133 -3.94 -17.81 9.77
C GLY A 133 -4.97 -16.71 10.09
N ILE A 134 -5.63 -16.77 11.24
CA ILE A 134 -6.55 -15.74 11.73
C ILE A 134 -5.73 -14.67 12.45
N ARG A 135 -5.85 -13.41 11.97
CA ARG A 135 -5.18 -12.24 12.55
C ARG A 135 -6.14 -11.50 13.49
N THR A 136 -5.83 -11.50 14.79
CA THR A 136 -6.62 -10.80 15.80
C THR A 136 -5.97 -9.46 16.14
N HIS A 137 -6.66 -8.37 15.80
CA HIS A 137 -6.14 -7.01 15.99
C HIS A 137 -6.63 -6.42 17.33
N PRO A 138 -5.77 -6.20 18.34
CA PRO A 138 -6.18 -5.89 19.72
C PRO A 138 -6.55 -4.41 19.93
N CYS A 139 -6.76 -3.69 18.84
CA CYS A 139 -6.89 -2.25 18.85
C CYS A 139 -8.35 -1.84 18.86
N VAL A 140 -8.69 -1.02 19.84
CA VAL A 140 -10.07 -0.64 20.17
C VAL A 140 -10.48 0.70 19.56
N HIS A 141 -9.57 1.40 18.91
CA HIS A 141 -9.88 2.71 18.37
C HIS A 141 -10.57 2.58 17.02
N SER A 142 -11.59 3.43 16.87
CA SER A 142 -12.43 3.65 15.69
C SER A 142 -13.32 2.46 15.28
N GLY A 143 -14.40 2.76 14.54
CA GLY A 143 -15.27 1.76 13.91
C GLY A 143 -14.49 0.88 12.91
N ASP A 144 -15.15 -0.14 12.38
CA ASP A 144 -14.51 -1.23 11.63
C ASP A 144 -13.60 -0.76 10.47
N GLU A 145 -13.87 0.39 9.86
CA GLU A 145 -13.08 0.96 8.75
C GLU A 145 -11.64 1.40 9.12
N ASN A 146 -11.39 1.71 10.40
CA ASN A 146 -10.11 2.29 10.82
C ASN A 146 -9.33 1.40 11.82
N LYS A 147 -9.95 0.34 12.36
CA LYS A 147 -9.31 -0.62 13.27
C LYS A 147 -8.05 -1.26 12.68
N TYR A 148 -8.07 -1.54 11.37
CA TYR A 148 -7.01 -2.26 10.66
C TYR A 148 -5.88 -1.38 10.13
N LYS A 149 -5.89 -0.08 10.42
CA LYS A 149 -4.83 0.83 9.96
C LYS A 149 -3.61 0.87 10.86
N CYS A 150 -3.63 0.26 12.05
CA CYS A 150 -2.45 0.26 12.91
C CYS A 150 -1.39 -0.68 12.36
N ILE A 151 -0.13 -0.26 12.48
CA ILE A 151 1.01 -1.12 12.16
C ILE A 151 1.58 -1.58 13.50
N LEU A 152 1.10 -2.75 13.94
CA LEU A 152 1.54 -3.40 15.18
C LEU A 152 2.46 -4.59 14.84
N PRO A 153 3.43 -4.92 15.70
CA PRO A 153 4.20 -6.15 15.54
C PRO A 153 3.30 -7.39 15.57
N GLU A 154 3.65 -8.42 14.81
CA GLU A 154 2.92 -9.69 14.80
C GLU A 154 3.57 -10.71 15.72
N GLU A 155 2.74 -11.45 16.44
CA GLU A 155 3.13 -12.56 17.29
C GLU A 155 2.41 -13.82 16.81
N TRP A 156 3.20 -14.81 16.37
CA TRP A 156 2.70 -16.05 15.82
C TRP A 156 2.59 -17.09 16.92
N MET A 157 1.37 -17.49 17.27
CA MET A 157 1.12 -18.55 18.22
C MET A 157 0.98 -19.88 17.47
N GLN A 158 1.85 -20.84 17.79
CA GLN A 158 1.67 -22.23 17.36
C GLN A 158 0.66 -22.90 18.29
N ASP A 159 -0.33 -23.58 17.72
CA ASP A 159 -1.25 -24.40 18.48
C ASP A 159 -0.49 -25.59 19.07
N THR A 160 -0.06 -25.45 20.32
CA THR A 160 0.53 -26.53 21.11
C THR A 160 -0.53 -27.45 21.70
N ALA A 161 -1.79 -27.35 21.25
CA ALA A 161 -2.82 -28.30 21.61
C ALA A 161 -2.31 -29.70 21.24
N PRO A 162 -2.17 -30.62 22.21
CA PRO A 162 -1.77 -31.98 21.91
C PRO A 162 -2.78 -32.50 20.90
N LYS A 163 -2.31 -32.79 19.68
CA LYS A 163 -3.11 -33.49 18.69
C LYS A 163 -3.52 -34.78 19.37
N GLY A 164 -4.76 -34.84 19.86
CA GLY A 164 -5.32 -36.09 20.36
C GLY A 164 -5.08 -37.13 19.29
N ASP A 165 -4.54 -38.29 19.69
CA ASP A 165 -4.10 -39.36 18.81
C ASP A 165 -5.23 -39.79 17.87
N GLU A 166 -5.36 -39.09 16.76
CA GLU A 166 -6.21 -39.48 15.66
C GLU A 166 -5.44 -40.62 14.99
N GLN A 167 -5.75 -41.85 15.43
CA GLN A 167 -5.31 -43.09 14.80
C GLN A 167 -5.83 -43.12 13.36
N VAL A 168 -5.14 -42.43 12.47
CA VAL A 168 -5.32 -42.52 11.03
C VAL A 168 -4.70 -43.83 10.60
N SER A 169 -5.56 -44.84 10.43
CA SER A 169 -5.22 -46.10 9.79
C SER A 169 -5.03 -45.83 8.28
N THR A 170 -3.78 -45.61 7.87
CA THR A 170 -3.39 -45.44 6.46
C THR A 170 -2.70 -46.69 5.93
N THR A 171 -3.49 -47.59 5.37
CA THR A 171 -3.08 -48.52 4.30
C THR A 171 -3.41 -47.86 2.97
N GLY A 172 -2.56 -46.96 2.50
CA GLY A 172 -2.72 -46.26 1.23
C GLY A 172 -1.37 -46.03 0.58
N THR A 173 -1.18 -46.62 -0.60
CA THR A 173 0.02 -46.60 -1.45
C THR A 173 0.51 -45.16 -1.70
N PRO A 174 1.83 -44.87 -1.60
CA PRO A 174 2.36 -43.52 -1.74
C PRO A 174 2.20 -43.02 -3.19
N THR A 175 1.38 -41.99 -3.37
CA THR A 175 1.37 -41.18 -4.59
C THR A 175 2.48 -40.13 -4.55
N PRO A 176 3.03 -39.72 -5.71
CA PRO A 176 4.22 -38.87 -5.77
C PRO A 176 3.98 -37.49 -5.14
N ASP A 177 5.00 -37.07 -4.42
CA ASP A 177 5.15 -35.90 -3.55
C ASP A 177 4.66 -34.56 -4.15
N GLU A 178 3.59 -34.00 -3.57
CA GLU A 178 2.99 -32.69 -3.92
C GLU A 178 3.88 -31.50 -3.45
N SER A 179 4.85 -31.77 -2.59
CA SER A 179 5.84 -30.81 -2.06
C SER A 179 6.78 -30.24 -3.14
N THR A 180 7.03 -31.01 -4.19
CA THR A 180 7.97 -30.63 -5.27
C THR A 180 7.40 -29.65 -6.31
N LEU A 181 6.11 -29.26 -6.21
CA LEU A 181 5.40 -28.53 -7.28
C LEU A 181 5.18 -27.03 -7.00
N VAL A 182 5.42 -26.56 -5.78
CA VAL A 182 5.24 -25.14 -5.38
C VAL A 182 6.44 -24.28 -5.83
N THR A 183 7.61 -24.88 -6.06
CA THR A 183 8.86 -24.20 -6.41
C THR A 183 8.89 -23.60 -7.82
N ASP A 184 8.14 -24.14 -8.78
CA ASP A 184 8.28 -23.78 -10.20
C ASP A 184 7.91 -22.32 -10.55
N ILE A 185 6.87 -21.76 -9.91
CA ILE A 185 6.41 -20.39 -10.24
C ILE A 185 7.30 -19.34 -9.56
N ALA A 186 7.67 -19.58 -8.30
CA ALA A 186 8.58 -18.71 -7.56
C ALA A 186 9.96 -18.66 -8.25
N ASP A 187 10.47 -19.79 -8.71
CA ASP A 187 11.74 -19.86 -9.42
C ASP A 187 11.70 -19.13 -10.77
N LYS A 188 10.59 -19.25 -11.52
CA LYS A 188 10.44 -18.57 -12.81
C LYS A 188 10.54 -17.05 -12.70
N PHE A 189 10.12 -16.46 -11.59
CA PHE A 189 10.13 -15.01 -11.37
C PHE A 189 11.19 -14.55 -10.36
N SER A 190 11.99 -15.45 -9.80
CA SER A 190 13.09 -15.15 -8.85
C SER A 190 14.07 -14.08 -9.36
N ARG A 191 14.22 -13.97 -10.69
CA ARG A 191 15.09 -12.98 -11.35
C ARG A 191 14.49 -11.57 -11.47
N ILE A 192 13.18 -11.42 -11.21
CA ILE A 192 12.48 -10.14 -11.27
C ILE A 192 12.35 -9.62 -9.83
N THR A 193 13.20 -8.67 -9.46
CA THR A 193 13.11 -8.06 -8.13
C THR A 193 11.87 -7.16 -8.02
N PRO A 194 11.35 -6.93 -6.80
CA PRO A 194 10.25 -6.00 -6.56
C PRO A 194 10.51 -4.60 -7.13
N THR A 195 11.74 -4.08 -6.98
CA THR A 195 12.14 -2.80 -7.54
C THR A 195 12.11 -2.78 -9.07
N MET A 196 12.59 -3.85 -9.73
CA MET A 196 12.50 -3.97 -11.19
C MET A 196 11.05 -4.03 -11.66
N ALA A 197 10.19 -4.76 -10.93
CA ALA A 197 8.77 -4.84 -11.23
C ALA A 197 8.08 -3.47 -11.08
N GLU A 198 8.39 -2.72 -10.02
CA GLU A 198 7.87 -1.37 -9.80
C GLU A 198 8.29 -0.41 -10.93
N GLU A 199 9.56 -0.44 -11.36
CA GLU A 199 10.04 0.38 -12.48
C GLU A 199 9.30 0.04 -13.79
N LEU A 200 9.08 -1.23 -14.06
CA LEU A 200 8.35 -1.68 -15.24
C LEU A 200 6.87 -1.27 -15.20
N ILE A 201 6.19 -1.42 -14.05
CA ILE A 201 4.80 -0.97 -13.87
C ILE A 201 4.67 0.53 -14.11
N ASN A 202 5.54 1.33 -13.50
CA ASN A 202 5.53 2.78 -13.65
C ASN A 202 5.78 3.21 -15.11
N ARG A 203 6.52 2.42 -15.88
CA ARG A 203 6.72 2.67 -17.32
C ARG A 203 5.46 2.45 -18.15
N TYR A 204 4.62 1.48 -17.77
CA TYR A 204 3.40 1.14 -18.51
C TYR A 204 2.13 1.73 -17.90
N HIS A 205 2.23 2.43 -16.77
CA HIS A 205 1.14 3.18 -16.17
C HIS A 205 0.88 4.47 -16.96
N VAL A 206 -0.30 4.56 -17.56
CA VAL A 206 -0.69 5.70 -18.40
C VAL A 206 -1.84 6.48 -17.76
N ILE A 207 -2.83 5.78 -17.22
CA ILE A 207 -4.08 6.41 -16.73
C ILE A 207 -4.37 5.92 -15.32
N THR A 208 -4.78 6.86 -14.46
CA THR A 208 -5.42 6.57 -13.18
C THR A 208 -6.89 6.94 -13.28
N THR A 209 -7.80 5.98 -13.13
CA THR A 209 -9.25 6.24 -13.13
C THR A 209 -9.70 6.87 -11.81
N GLU A 210 -10.95 7.34 -11.73
CA GLU A 210 -11.53 7.89 -10.50
C GLU A 210 -11.53 6.88 -9.34
N LEU A 211 -11.70 5.59 -9.65
CA LEU A 211 -11.60 4.50 -8.67
C LEU A 211 -10.15 4.16 -8.30
N GLY A 212 -9.15 4.89 -8.81
CA GLY A 212 -7.73 4.60 -8.60
C GLY A 212 -7.21 3.42 -9.41
N CYS A 213 -7.93 2.96 -10.44
CA CYS A 213 -7.43 1.86 -11.29
C CYS A 213 -6.25 2.35 -12.13
N TRP A 214 -5.23 1.52 -12.27
CA TRP A 214 -4.09 1.79 -13.16
C TRP A 214 -4.31 1.06 -14.48
N GLU A 215 -4.41 1.80 -15.57
CA GLU A 215 -4.60 1.23 -16.91
C GLU A 215 -3.38 1.47 -17.80
N SER A 216 -3.11 0.49 -18.66
CA SER A 216 -1.94 0.47 -19.54
C SER A 216 -2.40 0.72 -20.97
N SER A 217 -1.54 1.32 -21.79
CA SER A 217 -1.75 1.44 -23.24
C SER A 217 -1.39 0.17 -24.01
N LEU A 218 -0.94 -0.89 -23.33
CA LEU A 218 -0.59 -2.15 -23.98
C LEU A 218 -1.83 -2.81 -24.57
N LYS A 219 -1.67 -3.41 -25.74
CA LYS A 219 -2.75 -4.19 -26.35
C LYS A 219 -2.98 -5.45 -25.51
N PRO A 220 -4.21 -5.72 -25.06
CA PRO A 220 -4.51 -6.95 -24.34
C PRO A 220 -4.36 -8.16 -25.26
N LEU A 221 -4.08 -9.32 -24.66
CA LEU A 221 -4.06 -10.59 -25.38
C LEU A 221 -5.45 -10.89 -25.96
N THR A 222 -5.49 -11.27 -27.25
CA THR A 222 -6.73 -11.45 -28.05
C THR A 222 -7.72 -12.45 -27.44
N HIS A 223 -7.23 -13.39 -26.62
CA HIS A 223 -8.04 -14.44 -25.99
C HIS A 223 -8.02 -14.40 -24.45
N GLY A 224 -7.45 -13.34 -23.85
CA GLY A 224 -6.98 -13.36 -22.46
C GLY A 224 -7.77 -12.50 -21.45
N GLY A 225 -8.99 -12.08 -21.77
CA GLY A 225 -9.84 -11.36 -20.81
C GLY A 225 -9.26 -10.02 -20.31
N GLY A 226 -8.57 -9.27 -21.17
CA GLY A 226 -8.00 -7.96 -20.83
C GLY A 226 -6.59 -7.99 -20.24
N SER A 227 -6.01 -9.17 -20.01
CA SER A 227 -4.63 -9.28 -19.53
C SER A 227 -3.61 -8.86 -20.60
N CYS A 228 -2.64 -8.06 -20.18
CA CYS A 228 -1.48 -7.68 -20.99
C CYS A 228 -0.27 -8.54 -20.60
N GLU A 229 0.55 -8.91 -21.58
CA GLU A 229 1.76 -9.70 -21.37
C GLU A 229 2.99 -8.90 -21.79
N LEU A 230 4.04 -8.97 -20.98
CA LEU A 230 5.31 -8.33 -21.21
C LEU A 230 6.36 -9.39 -21.57
N ASN A 231 7.05 -9.15 -22.69
CA ASN A 231 8.22 -9.92 -23.07
C ASN A 231 9.48 -9.25 -22.50
N LEU A 232 10.07 -9.88 -21.48
CA LEU A 232 11.31 -9.45 -20.85
C LEU A 232 12.47 -10.21 -21.50
N ALA A 233 12.79 -9.87 -22.75
CA ALA A 233 13.78 -10.58 -23.57
C ALA A 233 15.14 -10.77 -22.86
N LYS A 234 15.62 -9.76 -22.12
CA LYS A 234 16.87 -9.82 -21.35
C LYS A 234 16.86 -10.89 -20.24
N LEU A 235 15.69 -11.26 -19.75
CA LEU A 235 15.51 -12.28 -18.72
C LEU A 235 15.02 -13.62 -19.30
N ASN A 236 14.84 -13.70 -20.63
CA ASN A 236 14.19 -14.81 -21.31
C ASN A 236 12.85 -15.21 -20.64
N ALA A 237 12.06 -14.20 -20.24
CA ALA A 237 10.84 -14.40 -19.47
C ALA A 237 9.65 -13.67 -20.10
N ARG A 238 8.47 -14.29 -20.01
CA ARG A 238 7.20 -13.65 -20.30
C ARG A 238 6.37 -13.60 -19.02
N ILE A 239 5.82 -12.43 -18.72
CA ILE A 239 5.05 -12.21 -17.50
C ILE A 239 3.78 -11.40 -17.78
N ARG A 240 2.67 -11.75 -17.12
CA ARG A 240 1.45 -10.96 -17.20
C ARG A 240 1.58 -9.71 -16.35
N LEU A 241 1.05 -8.57 -16.81
CA LEU A 241 1.15 -7.29 -16.11
C LEU A 241 0.57 -7.35 -14.69
N HIS A 242 -0.51 -8.12 -14.48
CA HIS A 242 -1.10 -8.34 -13.16
C HIS A 242 -0.19 -9.13 -12.20
N GLN A 243 0.58 -10.10 -12.70
CA GLN A 243 1.56 -10.84 -11.89
C GLN A 243 2.72 -9.93 -11.52
N LEU A 244 3.18 -9.11 -12.47
CA LEU A 244 4.20 -8.11 -12.23
C LEU A 244 3.78 -7.11 -11.13
N ALA A 245 2.51 -6.70 -11.12
CA ALA A 245 1.92 -5.87 -10.08
C ALA A 245 2.02 -6.50 -8.68
N LEU A 246 1.75 -7.79 -8.54
CA LEU A 246 1.92 -8.49 -7.27
C LEU A 246 3.40 -8.60 -6.86
N ILE A 247 4.32 -8.82 -7.80
CA ILE A 247 5.77 -8.84 -7.50
C ILE A 247 6.25 -7.48 -6.98
N ALA A 248 5.81 -6.38 -7.60
CA ALA A 248 6.16 -5.03 -7.16
C ALA A 248 5.69 -4.72 -5.73
N ASP A 249 4.60 -5.35 -5.29
CA ASP A 249 4.06 -5.23 -3.94
C ASP A 249 4.64 -6.28 -2.95
N ASN A 250 5.72 -6.99 -3.33
CA ASN A 250 6.31 -8.09 -2.55
C ASN A 250 5.38 -9.29 -2.28
N ARG A 251 4.35 -9.50 -3.12
CA ARG A 251 3.33 -10.56 -2.95
C ARG A 251 3.57 -11.79 -3.83
N VAL A 252 4.85 -12.08 -4.15
CA VAL A 252 5.21 -13.22 -5.00
C VAL A 252 4.78 -14.56 -4.39
N ALA A 253 4.78 -14.67 -3.06
CA ALA A 253 4.37 -15.88 -2.34
C ALA A 253 2.88 -16.24 -2.51
N GLU A 254 2.04 -15.27 -2.90
CA GLU A 254 0.62 -15.51 -3.17
C GLU A 254 0.38 -16.15 -4.56
N MET A 255 1.37 -16.09 -5.46
CA MET A 255 1.25 -16.60 -6.83
C MET A 255 1.53 -18.10 -6.91
N GLN A 256 0.65 -18.89 -6.29
CA GLN A 256 0.75 -20.35 -6.29
C GLN A 256 0.22 -20.98 -7.59
N ARG A 257 0.61 -22.22 -7.87
CA ARG A 257 0.09 -22.95 -9.04
C ARG A 257 -1.42 -23.14 -8.90
N GLY A 258 -2.16 -22.87 -9.97
CA GLY A 258 -3.63 -22.94 -9.97
C GLY A 258 -4.34 -21.71 -9.38
N PHE A 259 -3.59 -20.71 -8.91
CA PHE A 259 -4.14 -19.42 -8.52
C PHE A 259 -4.21 -18.50 -9.73
N ASP A 260 -5.31 -17.74 -9.80
CA ASP A 260 -5.51 -16.67 -10.77
C ASP A 260 -5.37 -15.32 -10.07
N VAL A 261 -4.95 -14.30 -10.80
CA VAL A 261 -5.03 -12.92 -10.32
C VAL A 261 -6.44 -12.40 -10.59
N SER A 262 -7.12 -11.99 -9.53
CA SER A 262 -8.50 -11.55 -9.52
C SER A 262 -8.60 -10.04 -9.27
N HIS A 263 -9.51 -9.38 -9.99
CA HIS A 263 -9.74 -7.95 -9.90
C HIS A 263 -10.83 -7.63 -8.89
N LEU A 264 -10.46 -6.93 -7.81
CA LEU A 264 -11.42 -6.44 -6.81
C LEU A 264 -12.27 -5.27 -7.34
N CYS A 265 -11.74 -4.53 -8.32
CA CYS A 265 -12.37 -3.33 -8.89
C CYS A 265 -13.31 -3.62 -10.08
N ASN A 266 -13.48 -4.89 -10.47
CA ASN A 266 -14.21 -5.30 -11.68
C ASN A 266 -13.78 -4.60 -12.99
N ASN A 267 -12.54 -4.07 -13.03
CA ASN A 267 -11.93 -3.50 -14.21
C ASN A 267 -10.82 -4.43 -14.70
N ALA A 268 -11.08 -5.15 -15.79
CA ALA A 268 -10.13 -6.12 -16.36
C ALA A 268 -8.82 -5.51 -16.90
N LYS A 269 -8.79 -4.18 -17.13
CA LYS A 269 -7.59 -3.45 -17.55
C LYS A 269 -6.74 -2.96 -16.38
N CYS A 270 -7.28 -3.02 -15.15
CA CYS A 270 -6.63 -2.50 -13.98
C CYS A 270 -5.48 -3.41 -13.54
N PHE A 271 -4.28 -2.85 -13.38
CA PHE A 271 -3.14 -3.54 -12.77
C PHE A 271 -2.62 -2.82 -11.51
N ASN A 272 -3.45 -2.00 -10.86
CA ASN A 272 -3.14 -1.48 -9.54
C ASN A 272 -3.12 -2.65 -8.55
N PHE A 273 -1.97 -2.93 -7.91
CA PHE A 273 -1.80 -4.06 -7.00
C PHE A 273 -2.77 -4.02 -5.80
N VAL A 274 -3.25 -2.85 -5.38
CA VAL A 274 -4.28 -2.70 -4.33
C VAL A 274 -5.63 -3.29 -4.76
N HIS A 275 -5.89 -3.36 -6.07
CA HIS A 275 -7.11 -3.93 -6.64
C HIS A 275 -6.94 -5.37 -7.11
N LEU A 276 -5.81 -6.00 -6.81
CA LEU A 276 -5.49 -7.36 -7.23
C LEU A 276 -5.32 -8.29 -6.02
N VAL A 277 -5.84 -9.49 -6.15
CA VAL A 277 -5.60 -10.60 -5.22
C VAL A 277 -5.27 -11.86 -6.00
N ALA A 278 -4.27 -12.62 -5.57
CA ALA A 278 -4.09 -13.97 -6.08
C ALA A 278 -5.00 -14.91 -5.26
N GLU A 279 -5.92 -15.59 -5.94
CA GLU A 279 -6.86 -16.50 -5.30
C GLU A 279 -7.09 -17.73 -6.17
N SER A 280 -7.65 -18.80 -5.60
CA SER A 280 -7.95 -20.00 -6.38
C SER A 280 -8.91 -19.67 -7.53
N ARG A 281 -8.79 -20.38 -8.67
CA ARG A 281 -9.70 -20.22 -9.81
C ARG A 281 -11.18 -20.31 -9.42
N LYS A 282 -11.52 -21.17 -8.45
CA LYS A 282 -12.88 -21.32 -7.90
C LYS A 282 -13.35 -20.04 -7.20
N GLN A 283 -12.51 -19.39 -6.39
CA GLN A 283 -12.83 -18.13 -5.73
C GLN A 283 -12.95 -16.98 -6.74
N ASN A 284 -12.03 -16.89 -7.70
CA ASN A 284 -12.08 -15.90 -8.77
C ASN A 284 -13.40 -15.98 -9.56
N LEU A 285 -13.82 -17.19 -9.95
CA LEU A 285 -15.11 -17.39 -10.63
C LEU A 285 -16.30 -16.99 -9.76
N LYS A 286 -16.30 -17.32 -8.46
CA LYS A 286 -17.34 -16.87 -7.52
C LYS A 286 -17.42 -15.36 -7.41
N ARG A 287 -16.27 -14.67 -7.46
CA ARG A 287 -16.22 -13.19 -7.40
C ARG A 287 -16.88 -12.55 -8.62
N LYS A 288 -16.75 -13.15 -9.81
CA LYS A 288 -17.45 -12.67 -11.03
C LYS A 288 -18.97 -12.68 -10.90
N THR A 289 -19.51 -13.62 -10.12
CA THR A 289 -20.95 -13.72 -9.83
C THR A 289 -21.37 -12.93 -8.59
N CYS A 290 -20.42 -12.41 -7.82
CA CYS A 290 -20.71 -11.57 -6.67
C CYS A 290 -21.18 -10.20 -7.18
N VAL A 291 -22.39 -9.79 -6.79
CA VAL A 291 -22.99 -8.52 -7.23
C VAL A 291 -22.18 -7.29 -6.79
N GLY A 292 -21.21 -7.49 -5.89
CA GLY A 292 -20.37 -6.46 -5.29
C GLY A 292 -21.19 -5.53 -4.40
N HIS A 293 -20.63 -5.11 -3.26
CA HIS A 293 -21.11 -3.87 -2.66
C HIS A 293 -20.62 -2.74 -3.56
N LYS A 294 -21.52 -2.17 -4.35
CA LYS A 294 -21.28 -0.93 -5.08
C LYS A 294 -21.04 0.13 -4.01
N VAL A 295 -19.77 0.41 -3.70
CA VAL A 295 -19.41 1.54 -2.84
C VAL A 295 -19.75 2.78 -3.66
N ILE A 296 -20.95 3.30 -3.47
CA ILE A 296 -21.35 4.58 -4.03
C ILE A 296 -20.52 5.61 -3.26
N VAL A 297 -19.40 6.04 -3.84
CA VAL A 297 -18.70 7.22 -3.37
C VAL A 297 -19.61 8.40 -3.75
N THR A 298 -20.57 8.71 -2.88
CA THR A 298 -21.31 9.97 -2.96
C THR A 298 -20.30 11.07 -2.67
N THR A 299 -19.71 11.60 -3.74
CA THR A 299 -19.05 12.90 -3.66
C THR A 299 -20.13 13.88 -3.25
N PRO A 300 -20.07 14.52 -2.08
CA PRO A 300 -21.10 15.48 -1.69
C PRO A 300 -21.13 16.57 -2.76
N LEU A 301 -22.26 16.68 -3.46
CA LEU A 301 -22.58 17.85 -4.27
C LEU A 301 -22.54 19.03 -3.33
N PHE A 302 -21.49 19.86 -3.45
CA PHE A 302 -21.44 21.13 -2.77
C PHE A 302 -22.64 21.94 -3.28
N PRO A 303 -23.55 22.42 -2.41
CA PRO A 303 -24.46 23.47 -2.81
C PRO A 303 -23.60 24.66 -3.23
N GLY A 304 -23.83 25.15 -4.45
CA GLY A 304 -23.23 26.38 -4.93
C GLY A 304 -23.47 27.47 -3.89
N VAL A 305 -22.39 28.12 -3.50
CA VAL A 305 -22.48 29.39 -2.79
C VAL A 305 -22.68 30.42 -3.89
N ASP A 306 -23.92 30.90 -4.02
CA ASP A 306 -24.24 32.13 -4.74
C ASP A 306 -23.58 33.34 -4.05
#